data_AF-A0A9P6B6H7-F1
#
_entry.id   AF-A0A9P6B6H7-F1
#
_cell.length_a   1.000
_cell.length_b   1.000
_cell.length_c   1.000
_cell.angle_alpha   90.00
_cell.angle_beta   90.00
_cell.angle_gamma   90.00
#
_symmetry.space_group_name_H-M   'P 1'
#
loop_
_entity.id
_entity.type
_entity.pdbx_description
1 polymer ?
#
loop_
_entity_poly.entity_id
_entity_poly.type
_entity_poly.pdbx_seq_one_letter_code
_entity_poly.pdbx_strand_id
1 'polypeptide(L)'
;MATRLLSLRHTCPPISGMRCSTTVRWYETDVRRRVLNEYIKHAVVRLVNPTTKSLEPPRPLEDVLSSIDKTKDNLELVAVKPEAIVRIISKTDTRRLHEQDKAEARARRKSQGSKKQIQMSWAVESRDLMRKLDKGRKEVARGNMVNVILAKKKDVPLPSRGQRMRKMDEIGAMMADVADEWSPRTIGKQLAVMFFKPKGKEAPSAAEASALRAEVQEVVDVEATSLSSAENGDDDDDDTSGRDS
;
A
#
# COMPACT_ATOMS: atom_id res chain seq x y z
N MET A 1 51.24 23.73 -49.38
CA MET A 1 50.41 24.21 -50.50
C MET A 1 49.11 23.44 -50.50
N ALA A 2 48.01 24.17 -50.57
CA ALA A 2 46.65 23.66 -50.64
C ALA A 2 46.33 23.11 -52.05
N THR A 3 45.50 22.08 -52.14
CA THR A 3 44.29 22.09 -53.02
C THR A 3 43.38 20.90 -52.71
N ARG A 4 42.13 21.23 -52.37
CA ARG A 4 40.94 20.35 -52.41
C ARG A 4 40.52 20.09 -53.86
N LEU A 5 39.64 19.11 -54.08
CA LEU A 5 38.39 19.05 -54.89
C LEU A 5 37.95 17.56 -54.86
N LEU A 6 36.70 17.06 -54.81
CA LEU A 6 35.33 17.54 -54.58
C LEU A 6 34.42 16.28 -54.52
N SER A 7 33.27 16.37 -53.83
CA SER A 7 31.98 15.69 -54.17
C SER A 7 31.88 14.15 -53.98
N LEU A 8 30.78 13.50 -53.56
CA LEU A 8 29.38 13.87 -53.36
C LEU A 8 28.92 13.41 -51.96
N ARG A 9 28.23 14.29 -51.23
CA ARG A 9 27.36 13.91 -50.11
C ARG A 9 25.92 14.08 -50.57
N HIS A 10 25.16 12.98 -50.57
CA HIS A 10 23.71 13.05 -50.71
C HIS A 10 23.13 13.77 -49.50
N THR A 11 22.64 14.99 -49.72
CA THR A 11 21.81 15.73 -48.76
C THR A 11 20.38 15.20 -48.86
N CYS A 12 20.00 14.37 -47.90
CA CYS A 12 18.60 14.04 -47.65
C CYS A 12 17.99 15.24 -46.88
N PRO A 13 16.92 15.88 -47.38
CA PRO A 13 16.30 17.00 -46.69
C PRO A 13 15.60 16.53 -45.40
N PRO A 14 15.63 17.32 -44.32
CA PRO A 14 14.94 16.98 -43.08
C PRO A 14 13.46 17.26 -43.25
N ILE A 15 12.63 16.22 -43.35
CA ILE A 15 11.21 16.35 -43.08
C ILE A 15 11.08 16.59 -41.58
N SER A 16 10.86 17.85 -41.22
CA SER A 16 10.57 18.27 -39.86
C SER A 16 9.28 17.61 -39.39
N GLY A 17 9.30 16.98 -38.21
CA GLY A 17 8.07 16.78 -37.44
C GLY A 17 7.82 15.39 -36.87
N MET A 18 8.71 14.41 -37.04
CA MET A 18 8.59 13.14 -36.32
C MET A 18 9.84 12.90 -35.48
N ARG A 19 9.75 13.26 -34.20
CA ARG A 19 10.63 12.70 -33.18
C ARG A 19 10.33 11.20 -33.14
N CYS A 20 11.13 10.43 -33.86
CA CYS A 20 11.17 8.99 -33.72
C CYS A 20 11.77 8.71 -32.33
N SER A 21 10.91 8.79 -31.31
CA SER A 21 11.21 8.32 -29.97
C SER A 21 11.16 6.80 -30.02
N THR A 22 12.23 6.19 -30.54
CA THR A 22 12.49 4.76 -30.33
C THR A 22 12.91 4.57 -28.89
N THR A 23 11.98 4.83 -27.97
CA THR A 23 12.09 4.33 -26.61
C THR A 23 11.95 2.83 -26.75
N VAL A 24 13.08 2.13 -26.74
CA VAL A 24 13.12 0.69 -26.50
C VAL A 24 12.43 0.49 -25.15
N ARG A 25 11.13 0.23 -25.20
CA ARG A 25 10.31 -0.04 -24.04
C ARG A 25 10.67 -1.45 -23.63
N TRP A 26 11.64 -1.55 -22.74
CA TRP A 26 12.01 -2.79 -22.08
C TRP A 26 10.73 -3.33 -21.44
N TYR A 27 10.15 -4.38 -22.04
CA TYR A 27 9.19 -5.20 -21.34
C TYR A 27 10.00 -6.02 -20.33
N GLU A 28 10.30 -5.41 -19.20
CA GLU A 28 10.58 -6.17 -18.00
C GLU A 28 9.31 -6.97 -17.74
N THR A 29 9.38 -8.27 -18.01
CA THR A 29 8.22 -9.15 -17.89
C THR A 29 7.86 -9.11 -16.42
N ASP A 30 6.69 -8.54 -16.12
CA ASP A 30 6.14 -8.41 -14.79
C ASP A 30 6.19 -9.80 -14.10
N VAL A 31 7.23 -10.02 -13.29
CA VAL A 31 7.59 -11.31 -12.67
C VAL A 31 6.47 -11.83 -11.75
N ARG A 32 5.42 -11.02 -11.56
CA ARG A 32 4.23 -11.30 -10.78
C ARG A 32 3.22 -12.19 -11.51
N ARG A 33 3.29 -12.32 -12.84
CA ARG A 33 2.41 -13.22 -13.61
C ARG A 33 3.24 -14.30 -14.29
N ARG A 34 3.17 -15.52 -13.74
CA ARG A 34 3.74 -16.72 -14.36
C ARG A 34 3.08 -16.92 -15.73
N VAL A 35 3.87 -16.90 -16.80
CA VAL A 35 3.42 -17.18 -18.17
C VAL A 35 3.56 -18.68 -18.41
N LEU A 36 2.45 -19.35 -18.74
CA LEU A 36 2.38 -20.81 -18.81
C LEU A 36 2.00 -21.30 -20.21
N ASN A 37 2.55 -22.45 -20.62
CA ASN A 37 2.12 -23.21 -21.80
C ASN A 37 1.94 -22.33 -23.06
N GLU A 38 0.73 -22.31 -23.61
CA GLU A 38 0.34 -21.59 -24.84
C GLU A 38 0.40 -20.07 -24.73
N TYR A 39 0.50 -19.52 -23.50
CA TYR A 39 0.69 -18.09 -23.29
C TYR A 39 2.13 -17.64 -23.54
N ILE A 40 3.07 -18.57 -23.75
CA ILE A 40 4.48 -18.29 -24.05
C ILE A 40 4.60 -17.90 -25.52
N LYS A 41 4.99 -16.64 -25.77
CA LYS A 41 5.04 -16.05 -27.12
C LYS A 41 6.34 -16.31 -27.89
N HIS A 42 7.21 -17.17 -27.36
CA HIS A 42 8.54 -17.43 -27.94
C HIS A 42 8.53 -18.71 -28.77
N ALA A 43 8.93 -18.60 -30.04
CA ALA A 43 8.97 -19.75 -30.95
C ALA A 43 10.07 -20.76 -30.58
N VAL A 44 11.22 -20.27 -30.09
CA VAL A 44 12.37 -21.10 -29.68
C VAL A 44 12.60 -20.91 -28.19
N VAL A 45 12.73 -22.01 -27.47
CA VAL A 45 12.90 -22.04 -26.01
C VAL A 45 13.97 -23.04 -25.60
N ARG A 46 14.55 -22.83 -24.40
CA ARG A 46 15.52 -23.74 -23.78
C ARG A 46 14.94 -24.35 -22.52
N LEU A 47 14.91 -25.67 -22.48
CA LEU A 47 14.37 -26.42 -21.37
C LEU A 47 15.40 -26.55 -20.24
N VAL A 48 14.96 -26.27 -19.01
CA VAL A 48 15.73 -26.56 -17.80
C VAL A 48 15.45 -28.00 -17.39
N ASN A 49 16.50 -28.82 -17.32
CA ASN A 49 16.38 -30.16 -16.79
C ASN A 49 16.24 -30.12 -15.25
N PRO A 50 15.24 -30.78 -14.65
CA PRO A 50 15.00 -30.71 -13.21
C PRO A 50 16.11 -31.39 -12.38
N THR A 51 16.80 -32.39 -12.93
CA THR A 51 17.80 -33.19 -12.21
C THR A 51 19.18 -32.54 -12.27
N THR A 52 19.63 -32.18 -13.47
CA THR A 52 20.98 -31.65 -13.70
C THR A 52 21.07 -30.13 -13.61
N LYS A 53 19.92 -29.44 -13.50
CA LYS A 53 19.80 -27.96 -13.55
C LYS A 53 20.49 -27.31 -14.76
N SER A 54 20.79 -28.12 -15.77
CA SER A 54 21.50 -27.71 -16.97
C SER A 54 20.49 -27.32 -18.05
N LEU A 55 20.89 -26.40 -18.92
CA LEU A 55 20.07 -25.91 -20.02
C LEU A 55 20.25 -26.82 -21.23
N GLU A 56 19.16 -27.41 -21.71
CA GLU A 56 19.13 -28.15 -22.96
C GLU A 56 19.39 -27.22 -24.16
N PRO A 57 19.79 -27.78 -25.33
CA PRO A 57 19.90 -27.00 -26.55
C PRO A 57 18.56 -26.34 -26.93
N PRO A 58 18.59 -25.21 -27.65
CA PRO A 58 17.38 -24.55 -28.14
C PRO A 58 16.50 -25.50 -28.95
N ARG A 59 15.21 -25.56 -28.61
CA ARG A 59 14.18 -26.35 -29.32
C ARG A 59 12.96 -25.48 -29.59
N PRO A 60 12.17 -25.78 -30.64
CA PRO A 60 10.92 -25.06 -30.88
C PRO A 60 9.90 -25.38 -29.77
N LEU A 61 9.09 -24.39 -29.40
CA LEU A 61 8.12 -24.50 -28.31
C LEU A 61 7.08 -25.61 -28.56
N GLU A 62 6.68 -25.81 -29.81
CA GLU A 62 5.69 -26.83 -30.20
C GLU A 62 6.17 -28.26 -29.88
N ASP A 63 7.44 -28.56 -30.16
CA ASP A 63 8.05 -29.85 -29.83
C ASP A 63 8.11 -30.06 -28.31
N VAL A 64 8.41 -29.01 -27.56
CA VAL A 64 8.45 -29.08 -26.10
C VAL A 64 7.04 -29.29 -25.53
N LEU A 65 6.03 -28.57 -26.02
CA LEU A 65 4.65 -28.71 -25.57
C LEU A 65 4.02 -30.06 -25.94
N SER A 66 4.44 -30.68 -27.04
CA SER A 66 4.00 -32.02 -27.44
C SER A 66 4.67 -33.14 -26.63
N SER A 67 5.90 -32.91 -26.14
CA SER A 67 6.61 -33.88 -25.29
C SER A 67 6.08 -33.98 -23.85
N ILE A 68 5.29 -33.00 -23.39
CA ILE A 68 4.85 -32.88 -22.01
C ILE A 68 3.39 -33.31 -21.86
N ASP A 69 3.08 -34.03 -20.77
CA ASP A 69 1.71 -34.32 -20.38
C ASP A 69 1.04 -33.05 -19.80
N LYS A 70 0.31 -32.33 -20.65
CA LYS A 70 -0.45 -31.12 -20.29
C LYS A 70 -1.42 -31.33 -19.15
N THR A 71 -1.78 -32.57 -18.79
CA THR A 71 -2.69 -32.84 -17.67
C THR A 71 -1.98 -32.72 -16.32
N LYS A 72 -0.74 -33.22 -16.21
CA LYS A 72 0.04 -33.29 -14.97
C LYS A 72 1.01 -32.14 -14.80
N ASP A 73 1.57 -31.67 -15.90
CA ASP A 73 2.66 -30.71 -15.89
C ASP A 73 2.29 -29.44 -16.67
N ASN A 74 2.95 -28.35 -16.30
CA ASN A 74 2.90 -27.07 -16.99
C ASN A 74 4.32 -26.62 -17.34
N LEU A 75 4.45 -25.99 -18.49
CA LEU A 75 5.65 -25.28 -18.89
C LEU A 75 5.58 -23.84 -18.38
N GLU A 76 6.54 -23.43 -17.55
CA GLU A 76 6.68 -22.06 -17.05
C GLU A 76 7.85 -21.34 -17.74
N LEU A 77 7.61 -20.11 -18.20
CA LEU A 77 8.65 -19.20 -18.66
C LEU A 77 9.35 -18.55 -17.46
N VAL A 78 10.66 -18.77 -17.33
CA VAL A 78 11.48 -18.29 -16.21
C VAL A 78 12.22 -17.00 -16.58
N ALA A 79 12.80 -16.96 -17.78
CA ALA A 79 13.56 -15.80 -18.26
C ALA A 79 13.34 -15.61 -19.76
N VAL A 80 13.42 -14.36 -20.21
CA VAL A 80 13.20 -13.99 -21.63
C VAL A 80 14.49 -13.64 -22.37
N LYS A 81 15.52 -13.15 -21.67
CA LYS A 81 16.81 -12.73 -22.26
C LYS A 81 17.97 -13.38 -21.49
N PRO A 82 19.04 -13.86 -22.15
CA PRO A 82 19.38 -13.73 -23.58
C PRO A 82 18.59 -14.66 -24.53
N GLU A 83 18.08 -15.79 -24.03
CA GLU A 83 17.19 -16.71 -24.73
C GLU A 83 16.00 -17.03 -23.83
N ALA A 84 14.86 -17.46 -24.40
CA ALA A 84 13.69 -17.81 -23.62
C ALA A 84 13.92 -19.14 -22.89
N ILE A 85 14.02 -19.09 -21.56
CA ILE A 85 14.27 -20.25 -20.70
C ILE A 85 12.96 -20.71 -20.08
N VAL A 86 12.64 -21.99 -20.25
CA VAL A 86 11.43 -22.63 -19.77
C VAL A 86 11.75 -23.78 -18.81
N ARG A 87 10.88 -24.02 -17.84
CA ARG A 87 11.00 -25.12 -16.88
C ARG A 87 9.68 -25.88 -16.78
N ILE A 88 9.76 -27.19 -16.64
CA ILE A 88 8.60 -28.06 -16.38
C ILE A 88 8.28 -28.02 -14.89
N ILE A 89 7.00 -27.80 -14.57
CA ILE A 89 6.51 -27.76 -13.19
C ILE A 89 5.29 -28.64 -13.08
N SER A 90 5.32 -29.54 -12.09
CA SER A 90 4.16 -30.37 -11.79
C SER A 90 3.04 -29.55 -11.15
N LYS A 91 1.81 -29.75 -11.63
CA LYS A 91 0.62 -29.06 -11.10
C LYS A 91 0.31 -29.45 -9.67
N THR A 92 0.55 -30.70 -9.31
CA THR A 92 0.33 -31.23 -7.95
C THR A 92 1.25 -30.55 -6.96
N ASP A 93 2.55 -30.46 -7.28
CA ASP A 93 3.54 -29.80 -6.45
C ASP A 93 3.29 -28.30 -6.33
N THR A 94 2.96 -27.64 -7.46
CA THR A 94 2.61 -26.21 -7.46
C THR A 94 1.40 -25.94 -6.57
N ARG A 95 0.37 -26.78 -6.66
CA ARG A 95 -0.83 -26.66 -5.83
C ARG A 95 -0.49 -26.85 -4.36
N ARG A 96 0.30 -27.86 -4.02
CA ARG A 96 0.73 -28.13 -2.64
C ARG A 96 1.51 -26.96 -2.05
N LEU A 97 2.50 -26.43 -2.78
CA LEU A 97 3.28 -25.28 -2.35
C LEU A 97 2.38 -24.05 -2.17
N HIS A 98 1.47 -23.79 -3.11
CA HIS A 98 0.52 -22.68 -2.99
C HIS A 98 -0.42 -22.82 -1.79
N GLU A 99 -0.88 -24.04 -1.49
CA GLU A 99 -1.70 -24.32 -0.30
C GLU A 99 -0.91 -24.12 0.99
N GLN A 100 0.36 -24.53 1.03
CA GLN A 100 1.26 -24.28 2.15
C GLN A 100 1.55 -22.79 2.34
N ASP A 101 1.92 -22.07 1.28
CA ASP A 101 2.15 -20.63 1.30
C ASP A 101 0.90 -19.88 1.76
N LYS A 102 -0.28 -20.28 1.29
CA LYS A 102 -1.57 -19.73 1.75
C LYS A 102 -1.81 -20.02 3.22
N ALA A 103 -1.56 -21.24 3.67
CA ALA A 103 -1.76 -21.63 5.06
C ALA A 103 -0.80 -20.85 5.98
N GLU A 104 0.47 -20.73 5.60
CA GLU A 104 1.48 -19.98 6.32
C GLU A 104 1.16 -18.48 6.33
N ALA A 105 0.78 -17.90 5.19
CA ALA A 105 0.36 -16.50 5.12
C ALA A 105 -0.88 -16.25 6.00
N ARG A 106 -1.84 -17.19 6.05
CA ARG A 106 -2.99 -17.11 6.96
C ARG A 106 -2.57 -17.20 8.42
N ALA A 107 -1.64 -18.09 8.76
CA ALA A 107 -1.11 -18.24 10.11
C ALA A 107 -0.36 -16.98 10.56
N ARG A 108 0.53 -16.44 9.72
CA ARG A 108 1.25 -15.17 9.94
C ARG A 108 0.29 -14.00 10.13
N ARG A 109 -0.75 -13.89 9.29
CA ARG A 109 -1.78 -12.84 9.45
C ARG A 109 -2.55 -12.95 10.76
N LYS A 110 -2.83 -14.19 11.23
CA LYS A 110 -3.49 -14.42 12.52
C LYS A 110 -2.57 -14.08 13.70
N SER A 111 -1.29 -14.44 13.65
CA SER A 111 -0.34 -14.17 14.73
C SER A 111 0.00 -12.68 14.87
N GLN A 112 0.21 -11.99 13.74
CA GLN A 112 0.52 -10.56 13.74
C GLN A 112 -0.65 -9.72 14.29
N GLY A 113 -1.88 -10.24 14.22
CA GLY A 113 -3.10 -9.54 14.65
C GLY A 113 -3.43 -8.39 13.70
N SER A 114 -4.72 -8.18 13.45
CA SER A 114 -5.13 -7.06 12.60
C SER A 114 -5.14 -5.75 13.40
N LYS A 115 -4.81 -4.64 12.74
CA LYS A 115 -5.02 -3.29 13.28
C LYS A 115 -6.48 -2.90 13.01
N LYS A 116 -7.20 -2.55 14.07
CA LYS A 116 -8.60 -2.12 14.02
C LYS A 116 -8.71 -0.69 14.50
N GLN A 117 -9.63 0.06 13.91
CA GLN A 117 -9.88 1.45 14.27
C GLN A 117 -11.29 1.59 14.81
N ILE A 118 -11.43 2.32 15.92
CA ILE A 118 -12.73 2.66 16.52
C ILE A 118 -12.83 4.17 16.55
N GLN A 119 -13.68 4.72 15.70
CA GLN A 119 -13.92 6.15 15.66
C GLN A 119 -15.13 6.53 16.53
N MET A 120 -14.97 7.60 17.31
CA MET A 120 -16.04 8.20 18.09
C MET A 120 -15.87 9.71 18.18
N SER A 121 -16.95 10.42 18.54
CA SER A 121 -16.91 11.88 18.66
C SER A 121 -16.50 12.32 20.07
N TRP A 122 -15.99 13.54 20.20
CA TRP A 122 -15.70 14.14 21.53
C TRP A 122 -16.94 14.27 22.44
N ALA A 123 -18.12 14.49 21.87
CA ALA A 123 -19.39 14.58 22.60
C ALA A 123 -20.16 13.25 22.65
N VAL A 124 -19.45 12.13 22.73
CA VAL A 124 -20.06 10.81 22.87
C VAL A 124 -20.76 10.66 24.22
N GLU A 125 -21.97 10.12 24.22
CA GLU A 125 -22.71 9.77 25.44
C GLU A 125 -22.06 8.56 26.14
N SER A 126 -22.10 8.51 27.47
CA SER A 126 -21.50 7.43 28.26
C SER A 126 -21.95 6.02 27.81
N ARG A 127 -23.22 5.86 27.44
CA ARG A 127 -23.75 4.57 26.96
C ARG A 127 -23.15 4.14 25.62
N ASP A 128 -22.99 5.07 24.69
CA ASP A 128 -22.38 4.77 23.38
C ASP A 128 -20.87 4.56 23.52
N LEU A 129 -20.23 5.31 24.41
CA LEU A 129 -18.82 5.13 24.77
C LEU A 129 -18.57 3.69 25.24
N MET A 130 -19.35 3.22 26.23
CA MET A 130 -19.22 1.84 26.73
C MET A 130 -19.40 0.81 25.62
N ARG A 131 -20.41 0.96 24.76
CA ARG A 131 -20.65 0.02 23.65
C ARG A 131 -19.49 -0.03 22.66
N LYS A 132 -18.86 1.11 22.36
CA LYS A 132 -17.69 1.17 21.47
C LYS A 132 -16.45 0.61 22.14
N LEU A 133 -16.23 0.89 23.42
CA LEU A 133 -15.13 0.31 24.18
C LEU A 133 -15.30 -1.19 24.37
N ASP A 134 -16.52 -1.71 24.57
CA ASP A 134 -16.79 -3.15 24.63
C ASP A 134 -16.46 -3.86 23.31
N LYS A 135 -16.72 -3.20 22.17
CA LYS A 135 -16.23 -3.69 20.87
C LYS A 135 -14.71 -3.69 20.82
N GLY A 136 -14.07 -2.62 21.32
CA GLY A 136 -12.61 -2.54 21.48
C GLY A 136 -12.06 -3.69 22.31
N ARG A 137 -12.61 -3.93 23.50
CA ARG A 137 -12.24 -5.03 24.40
C ARG A 137 -12.36 -6.39 23.71
N LYS A 138 -13.44 -6.64 22.98
CA LYS A 138 -13.62 -7.88 22.20
C LYS A 138 -12.55 -8.05 21.13
N GLU A 139 -12.16 -6.97 20.45
CA GLU A 139 -11.08 -7.02 19.44
C GLU A 139 -9.70 -7.22 20.08
N VAL A 140 -9.41 -6.54 21.19
CA VAL A 140 -8.16 -6.74 21.93
C VAL A 140 -8.06 -8.17 22.47
N ALA A 141 -9.15 -8.71 23.01
CA ALA A 141 -9.22 -10.10 23.48
C ALA A 141 -8.99 -11.13 22.36
N ARG A 142 -9.25 -10.78 21.10
CA ARG A 142 -8.94 -11.59 19.91
C ARG A 142 -7.47 -11.48 19.47
N GLY A 143 -6.65 -10.65 20.12
CA GLY A 143 -5.25 -10.41 19.78
C GLY A 143 -5.03 -9.33 18.72
N ASN A 144 -6.06 -8.53 18.43
CA ASN A 144 -5.98 -7.39 17.50
C ASN A 144 -5.48 -6.13 18.21
N MET A 145 -4.78 -5.27 17.47
CA MET A 145 -4.39 -3.94 17.94
C MET A 145 -5.55 -2.97 17.67
N VAL A 146 -5.83 -2.06 18.59
CA VAL A 146 -6.97 -1.15 18.48
C VAL A 146 -6.52 0.30 18.57
N ASN A 147 -6.88 1.08 17.55
CA ASN A 147 -6.66 2.53 17.52
C ASN A 147 -8.00 3.21 17.80
N VAL A 148 -8.08 3.94 18.90
CA VAL A 148 -9.27 4.73 19.25
C VAL A 148 -9.08 6.15 18.73
N ILE A 149 -10.00 6.60 17.88
CA ILE A 149 -9.96 7.93 17.28
C ILE A 149 -11.12 8.76 17.80
N LEU A 150 -10.79 9.91 18.38
CA LEU A 150 -11.72 10.93 18.83
C LEU A 150 -11.75 12.07 17.80
N ALA A 151 -12.86 12.24 17.12
CA ALA A 151 -13.05 13.26 16.10
C ALA A 151 -14.06 14.33 16.54
N LYS A 152 -13.94 15.55 16.01
CA LYS A 152 -14.96 16.57 16.14
C LYS A 152 -16.18 16.20 15.29
N LYS A 153 -17.38 16.37 15.84
CA LYS A 153 -18.62 16.27 15.08
C LYS A 153 -18.91 17.65 14.47
N LYS A 154 -19.36 17.68 13.21
CA LYS A 154 -19.92 18.89 12.60
C LYS A 154 -21.04 19.41 13.51
N ASP A 155 -21.04 20.71 13.79
CA ASP A 155 -22.05 21.40 14.62
C ASP A 155 -21.95 21.20 16.15
N VAL A 156 -20.90 20.55 16.65
CA VAL A 156 -20.64 20.46 18.10
C VAL A 156 -19.36 21.20 18.47
N PRO A 157 -19.36 22.11 19.47
CA PRO A 157 -18.17 22.81 19.91
C PRO A 157 -17.12 21.82 20.40
N LEU A 158 -15.86 22.09 20.08
CA LEU A 158 -14.76 21.26 20.53
C LEU A 158 -14.52 21.48 22.03
N PRO A 159 -14.42 20.43 22.85
CA PRO A 159 -14.09 20.59 24.27
C PRO A 159 -12.72 21.23 24.47
N SER A 160 -12.53 21.87 25.62
CA SER A 160 -11.24 22.47 25.98
C SER A 160 -10.14 21.40 26.04
N ARG A 161 -8.87 21.79 25.87
CA ARG A 161 -7.73 20.85 25.93
C ARG A 161 -7.73 20.01 27.21
N GLY A 162 -8.06 20.61 28.36
CA GLY A 162 -8.15 19.91 29.63
C GLY A 162 -9.29 18.88 29.66
N GLN A 163 -10.45 19.20 29.11
CA GLN A 163 -11.57 18.26 28.98
C GLN A 163 -11.23 17.10 28.04
N ARG A 164 -10.53 17.39 26.92
CA ARG A 164 -10.06 16.37 25.99
C ARG A 164 -9.10 15.39 26.65
N MET A 165 -8.13 15.90 27.42
CA MET A 165 -7.19 15.03 28.14
C MET A 165 -7.90 14.14 29.17
N ARG A 166 -8.78 14.72 29.99
CA ARG A 166 -9.57 13.94 30.98
C ARG A 166 -10.40 12.84 30.32
N LYS A 167 -11.00 13.11 29.16
CA LYS A 167 -11.75 12.11 28.39
C LYS A 167 -10.84 11.00 27.85
N MET A 168 -9.64 11.32 27.40
CA MET A 168 -8.65 10.32 26.99
C MET A 168 -8.17 9.48 28.17
N ASP A 169 -7.97 10.10 29.34
CA ASP A 169 -7.60 9.40 30.57
C ASP A 169 -8.71 8.44 31.04
N GLU A 170 -9.97 8.88 30.98
CA GLU A 170 -11.15 8.05 31.26
C GLU A 170 -11.20 6.82 30.33
N ILE A 171 -10.99 7.01 29.02
CA ILE A 171 -10.96 5.91 28.04
C ILE A 171 -9.79 4.96 28.32
N GLY A 172 -8.60 5.50 28.62
CA GLY A 172 -7.42 4.73 28.97
C GLY A 172 -7.67 3.86 30.21
N ALA A 173 -8.25 4.44 31.26
CA ALA A 173 -8.61 3.73 32.48
C ALA A 173 -9.64 2.62 32.24
N MET A 174 -10.64 2.86 31.37
CA MET A 174 -11.64 1.84 31.01
C MET A 174 -11.05 0.68 30.19
N MET A 175 -9.97 0.89 29.45
CA MET A 175 -9.31 -0.14 28.62
C MET A 175 -8.10 -0.78 29.28
N ALA A 176 -7.59 -0.21 30.38
CA ALA A 176 -6.39 -0.67 31.09
C ALA A 176 -6.51 -2.08 31.68
N ASP A 177 -7.71 -2.63 31.78
CA ASP A 177 -7.96 -4.00 32.19
C ASP A 177 -7.47 -5.01 31.13
N VAL A 178 -7.80 -4.78 29.85
CA VAL A 178 -7.53 -5.71 28.73
C VAL A 178 -6.34 -5.29 27.87
N ALA A 179 -6.00 -4.00 27.83
CA ALA A 179 -5.02 -3.45 26.89
C ALA A 179 -3.98 -2.54 27.55
N ASP A 180 -2.79 -2.46 26.95
CA ASP A 180 -1.75 -1.48 27.29
C ASP A 180 -1.65 -0.42 26.18
N GLU A 181 -1.40 0.84 26.57
CA GLU A 181 -1.05 1.89 25.62
C GLU A 181 0.41 1.70 25.17
N TRP A 182 0.64 1.55 23.86
CA TRP A 182 1.98 1.22 23.33
C TRP A 182 2.67 2.36 22.59
N SER A 183 1.92 3.39 22.21
CA SER A 183 2.42 4.56 21.47
C SER A 183 1.90 5.83 22.13
N PRO A 184 2.70 6.93 22.12
CA PRO A 184 2.24 8.21 22.63
C PRO A 184 0.95 8.66 21.93
N ARG A 185 0.08 9.31 22.70
CA ARG A 185 -1.19 9.86 22.22
C ARG A 185 -0.93 10.99 21.24
N THR A 186 -1.50 10.89 20.04
CA THR A 186 -1.42 11.98 19.05
C THR A 186 -2.64 12.88 19.22
N ILE A 187 -2.42 14.15 19.54
CA ILE A 187 -3.50 15.13 19.78
C ILE A 187 -3.38 16.23 18.72
N GLY A 188 -4.33 16.23 17.79
CA GLY A 188 -4.53 17.27 16.80
C GLY A 188 -5.46 18.39 17.26
N LYS A 189 -5.72 19.33 16.35
CA LYS A 189 -6.68 20.42 16.59
C LYS A 189 -8.09 19.87 16.80
N GLN A 190 -8.55 18.96 15.93
CA GLN A 190 -9.91 18.39 15.98
C GLN A 190 -9.94 16.88 16.25
N LEU A 191 -8.82 16.20 16.00
CA LEU A 191 -8.67 14.76 16.10
C LEU A 191 -7.78 14.40 17.30
N ALA A 192 -8.01 13.27 17.95
CA ALA A 192 -7.01 12.63 18.79
C ALA A 192 -7.01 11.12 18.57
N VAL A 193 -5.84 10.50 18.64
CA VAL A 193 -5.65 9.07 18.42
C VAL A 193 -4.93 8.45 19.61
N MET A 194 -5.50 7.36 20.13
CA MET A 194 -4.93 6.52 21.17
C MET A 194 -4.67 5.13 20.60
N PHE A 195 -3.54 4.54 20.96
CA PHE A 195 -3.08 3.27 20.41
C PHE A 195 -2.99 2.20 21.51
N PHE A 196 -3.81 1.17 21.40
CA PHE A 196 -3.92 0.08 22.37
C PHE A 196 -3.41 -1.24 21.78
N LYS A 197 -2.64 -1.97 22.58
CA LYS A 197 -2.21 -3.34 22.28
C LYS A 197 -2.77 -4.33 23.31
N PRO A 198 -3.01 -5.60 22.92
CA PRO A 198 -3.33 -6.65 23.89
C PRO A 198 -2.20 -6.87 24.89
N LYS A 199 -2.55 -7.10 26.16
CA LYS A 199 -1.58 -7.48 27.19
C LYS A 199 -0.84 -8.75 26.81
N GLY A 200 0.47 -8.75 27.03
CA GLY A 200 1.35 -9.88 26.69
C GLY A 200 1.76 -9.96 25.21
N LYS A 201 1.26 -9.06 24.35
CA LYS A 201 1.77 -8.94 22.97
C LYS A 201 2.88 -7.89 22.91
N GLU A 202 3.96 -8.24 22.22
CA GLU A 202 5.04 -7.28 21.94
C GLU A 202 4.52 -6.16 21.04
N ALA A 203 5.00 -4.94 21.29
CA ALA A 203 4.66 -3.80 20.46
C ALA A 203 5.22 -4.01 19.04
N PRO A 204 4.58 -3.47 17.99
CA PRO A 204 5.19 -3.47 16.67
C PRO A 204 6.54 -2.74 16.74
N SER A 205 7.47 -3.13 15.88
CA SER A 205 8.84 -2.61 15.91
C SER A 205 8.85 -1.08 15.91
N ALA A 206 9.84 -0.46 16.58
CA ALA A 206 9.91 1.00 16.75
C ALA A 206 9.84 1.78 15.41
N ALA A 207 10.26 1.17 14.30
CA ALA A 207 10.15 1.74 12.95
C ALA A 207 8.71 1.75 12.42
N GLU A 208 7.93 0.70 12.68
CA GLU A 208 6.49 0.68 12.33
C GLU A 208 5.70 1.65 13.21
N ALA A 209 6.12 1.82 14.47
CA ALA A 209 5.56 2.79 15.39
C ALA A 209 5.71 4.23 14.89
N SER A 210 6.93 4.58 14.46
CA SER A 210 7.23 5.92 13.96
C SER A 210 6.59 6.20 12.61
N ALA A 211 6.52 5.20 11.71
CA ALA A 211 5.84 5.33 10.42
C ALA A 211 4.33 5.58 10.59
N LEU A 212 3.66 4.80 11.44
CA LEU A 212 2.23 4.94 11.68
C LEU A 212 1.91 6.25 12.41
N ARG A 213 2.82 6.71 13.27
CA ARG A 213 2.73 8.04 13.88
C ARG A 213 2.87 9.16 12.85
N ALA A 214 3.84 9.06 11.95
CA ALA A 214 4.05 10.06 10.90
C ALA A 214 2.83 10.17 9.98
N GLU A 215 2.26 9.02 9.57
CA GLU A 215 1.04 8.97 8.76
C GLU A 215 -0.16 9.60 9.49
N VAL A 216 -0.35 9.26 10.78
CA VAL A 216 -1.45 9.86 11.57
C VAL A 216 -1.23 11.34 11.83
N GLN A 217 0.01 11.78 12.03
CA GLN A 217 0.34 13.20 12.21
C GLN A 217 0.07 14.00 10.93
N GLU A 218 0.43 13.46 9.77
CA GLU A 218 0.14 14.08 8.47
C GLU A 218 -1.38 14.23 8.26
N VAL A 219 -2.18 13.21 8.57
CA VAL A 219 -3.65 13.30 8.48
C VAL A 219 -4.21 14.38 9.41
N VAL A 220 -3.66 14.49 10.62
CA VAL A 220 -4.03 15.55 11.57
C VAL A 220 -3.70 16.95 11.03
N ASP A 221 -2.58 17.11 10.33
CA ASP A 221 -2.10 18.39 9.81
C ASP A 221 -2.80 18.80 8.50
N VAL A 222 -3.19 17.83 7.66
CA VAL A 222 -3.97 18.07 6.42
C VAL A 222 -5.40 18.53 6.73
N GLU A 223 -6.03 17.99 7.78
CA GLU A 223 -7.35 18.46 8.26
C GLU A 223 -7.27 19.87 8.88
N ALA A 224 -6.10 20.28 9.38
CA ALA A 224 -5.88 21.64 9.89
C ALA A 224 -5.74 22.69 8.76
N THR A 225 -5.22 22.28 7.59
CA THR A 225 -4.92 23.18 6.45
C THR A 225 -6.14 23.42 5.55
N SER A 226 -7.06 22.46 5.46
CA SER A 226 -8.25 22.54 4.58
C SER A 226 -9.35 23.49 5.08
N LEU A 227 -9.19 24.11 6.26
CA LEU A 227 -10.15 25.07 6.84
C LEU A 227 -9.62 26.51 6.92
N SER A 228 -8.35 26.78 6.56
CA SER A 228 -7.80 28.15 6.59
C SER A 228 -7.96 28.93 5.28
N SER A 229 -8.57 28.33 4.25
CA SER A 229 -8.77 28.98 2.94
C SER A 229 -10.18 29.55 2.73
N ALA A 230 -11.03 29.57 3.75
CA ALA A 230 -12.42 30.04 3.65
C ALA A 230 -12.73 31.34 4.43
N GLU A 231 -11.74 32.01 5.01
CA GLU A 231 -11.93 33.25 5.80
C GLU A 231 -11.19 34.46 5.21
N ASN A 232 -11.10 34.58 3.87
CA ASN A 232 -10.67 35.81 3.21
C ASN A 232 -11.53 36.02 1.96
N GLY A 233 -12.72 36.55 2.16
CA GLY A 233 -13.62 36.94 1.08
C GLY A 233 -14.87 37.54 1.67
N ASP A 234 -15.17 38.76 1.24
CA ASP A 234 -16.42 39.48 1.42
C ASP A 234 -16.60 40.20 2.77
N ASP A 235 -16.19 41.47 2.81
CA ASP A 235 -17.11 42.57 3.10
C ASP A 235 -16.46 43.87 2.59
N ASP A 236 -16.52 44.00 1.26
CA ASP A 236 -16.53 45.28 0.54
C ASP A 236 -17.83 46.05 0.88
N ASP A 237 -17.71 47.37 0.87
CA ASP A 237 -18.78 48.37 0.72
C ASP A 237 -19.81 48.56 1.85
N ASP A 238 -19.64 49.60 2.66
CA ASP A 238 -20.70 50.62 2.73
C ASP A 238 -20.12 52.02 2.98
N ASP A 239 -20.84 52.95 2.38
CA ASP A 239 -20.40 54.12 1.69
C ASP A 239 -20.62 55.36 2.58
N THR A 240 -19.96 56.41 2.15
CA THR A 240 -20.10 57.81 2.55
C THR A 240 -21.51 58.26 3.00
N SER A 241 -21.57 59.06 4.07
CA SER A 241 -21.89 60.51 4.00
C SER A 241 -22.38 61.04 5.35
N GLY A 242 -21.81 62.18 5.78
CA GLY A 242 -22.30 62.90 6.96
C GLY A 242 -23.63 63.61 6.72
N ARG A 243 -24.19 64.22 7.77
CA ARG A 243 -24.79 65.57 7.83
C ARG A 243 -25.63 65.77 9.10
N ASP A 244 -25.52 66.98 9.66
CA ASP A 244 -26.41 67.70 10.61
C ASP A 244 -26.62 67.16 12.03
N SER A 245 -26.06 67.85 13.04
CA SER A 245 -26.74 68.95 13.77
C SER A 245 -25.84 69.55 14.85
#